data_AF-A0A9D2NPT5-F1
#
_entry.id   AF-A0A9D2NPT5-F1
#
_cell.length_a   1.000
_cell.length_b   1.000
_cell.length_c   1.000
_cell.angle_alpha   90.00
_cell.angle_beta   90.00
_cell.angle_gamma   90.00
#
_symmetry.space_group_name_H-M   'P 1'
#
loop_
_entity.id
_entity.type
_entity.pdbx_description
1 polymer ?
#
loop_
_entity_poly.entity_id
_entity_poly.type
_entity_poly.pdbx_seq_one_letter_code
_entity_poly.pdbx_strand_id
1 'polypeptide(L)' 'MLVNEGQPVYLTKNGYGAMVVLSLEEYASLVDNVEMKLDEADRIAETTEERLSHDDVFRNVRSVIHDK' A
#
# COMPACT_ATOMS: atom_id res chain seq x y z
N MET A 1 2.88 26.70 0.83
CA MET A 1 1.67 26.67 -0.03
C MET A 1 0.70 25.74 0.67
N LEU A 2 -0.40 26.27 1.21
CA LEU A 2 -1.43 25.48 1.89
C LEU A 2 -2.35 24.90 0.81
N VAL A 3 -2.37 23.59 0.67
CA VAL A 3 -3.44 22.91 -0.07
C VAL A 3 -4.69 23.07 0.80
N ASN A 4 -5.65 23.87 0.34
CA ASN A 4 -6.79 24.32 1.17
C ASN A 4 -7.46 23.13 1.86
N GLU A 5 -7.38 23.09 3.19
CA GLU A 5 -8.20 22.25 4.07
C GLU A 5 -8.13 20.74 3.76
N GLY A 6 -7.00 20.24 3.24
CA GLY A 6 -6.85 18.82 2.91
C GLY A 6 -7.76 18.38 1.77
N GLN A 7 -7.87 19.21 0.73
CA GLN A 7 -8.54 18.85 -0.52
C GLN A 7 -7.53 18.74 -1.66
N PRO A 8 -7.47 17.62 -2.39
CA PRO A 8 -6.52 17.42 -3.48
C PRO A 8 -6.69 18.47 -4.60
N VAL A 9 -5.59 19.03 -5.08
CA VAL A 9 -5.57 19.91 -6.24
C VAL A 9 -5.11 19.14 -7.48
N TYR A 10 -5.94 19.11 -8.51
CA TYR A 10 -5.66 18.44 -9.78
C TYR A 10 -5.11 19.44 -10.80
N LEU A 11 -3.88 19.22 -11.25
CA LEU A 11 -3.22 20.01 -12.29
C LEU A 11 -3.22 19.22 -13.60
N THR A 12 -3.74 19.83 -14.66
CA THR A 12 -3.70 19.26 -16.02
C THR A 12 -2.98 20.21 -16.97
N LYS A 13 -2.22 19.67 -17.93
CA LYS A 13 -1.52 20.47 -18.95
C LYS A 13 -2.14 20.24 -20.31
N ASN A 14 -2.87 21.23 -20.83
CA ASN A 14 -3.53 21.17 -22.14
C ASN A 14 -4.47 19.96 -22.29
N GLY A 15 -5.13 19.54 -21.21
CA GLY A 15 -5.98 18.34 -21.17
C GLY A 15 -5.23 17.01 -21.09
N TYR A 16 -3.89 17.01 -20.99
CA TYR A 16 -3.05 15.80 -20.89
C TYR A 16 -2.29 15.75 -19.58
N GLY A 17 -2.29 14.56 -18.97
CA GLY A 17 -1.66 14.27 -17.68
C GLY A 17 -2.40 14.94 -16.52
N ALA A 18 -2.53 14.20 -15.42
CA ALA A 18 -3.00 14.74 -14.16
C ALA A 18 -1.87 14.63 -13.14
N MET A 19 -1.48 15.74 -12.51
CA MET A 19 -0.72 15.74 -11.27
C MET A 19 -1.69 16.06 -10.14
N VAL A 20 -1.64 15.28 -9.06
CA VAL A 20 -2.43 15.51 -7.86
C VAL A 20 -1.49 16.07 -6.80
N VAL A 21 -1.81 17.26 -6.28
CA VAL A 21 -1.07 17.90 -5.20
C VAL A 21 -1.86 17.72 -3.91
N LEU A 22 -1.19 17.20 -2.89
CA LEU A 22 -1.73 16.91 -1.56
C LEU A 22 -0.96 17.71 -0.50
N SER A 23 -1.57 17.89 0.67
CA SER A 23 -0.80 18.23 1.87
C SER A 23 0.13 17.08 2.27
N LEU A 24 1.16 17.37 3.06
CA LEU A 24 2.05 16.32 3.57
C LEU A 24 1.31 15.32 4.47
N GLU A 25 0.35 15.79 5.25
CA GLU A 25 -0.47 14.96 6.14
C GLU A 25 -1.34 13.99 5.35
N GLU A 26 -2.02 14.44 4.30
CA GLU A 26 -2.79 13.56 3.43
C GLU A 26 -1.90 12.56 2.70
N TYR A 27 -0.74 12.99 2.20
CA TYR A 27 0.20 12.08 1.56
C TYR A 27 0.67 10.98 2.54
N ALA A 28 1.07 11.37 3.75
CA ALA A 28 1.45 10.44 4.82
C ALA A 28 0.32 9.44 5.09
N SER A 29 -0.93 9.92 5.24
CA SER A 29 -2.08 9.04 5.49
C SER A 29 -2.30 7.96 4.40
N LEU A 30 -1.88 8.22 3.16
CA LEU A 30 -1.95 7.26 2.05
C LEU A 30 -0.83 6.22 2.08
N VAL A 31 0.35 6.56 2.61
CA VAL A 31 1.54 5.71 2.54
C VAL A 31 1.87 5.03 3.86
N ASP A 32 1.59 5.66 5.00
CA ASP A 32 1.99 5.21 6.34
C ASP A 32 1.53 3.77 6.64
N ASN A 33 0.32 3.39 6.23
CA ASN A 33 -0.18 2.03 6.45
C ASN A 33 0.61 0.99 5.65
N VAL A 34 0.98 1.33 4.41
CA VAL A 34 1.76 0.45 3.55
C VAL A 34 3.18 0.34 4.10
N GLU A 35 3.81 1.46 4.45
CA GLU A 35 5.14 1.49 5.05
C GLU A 35 5.20 0.66 6.34
N MET A 36 4.21 0.81 7.22
CA MET A 36 4.09 -0.01 8.44
C MET A 36 3.97 -1.51 8.14
N LYS A 37 3.28 -1.89 7.07
CA LYS A 37 3.15 -3.30 6.66
C LYS A 37 4.44 -3.84 6.03
N LEU A 38 5.20 -3.00 5.35
CA LEU A 38 6.53 -3.34 4.84
C LEU A 38 7.52 -3.54 5.99
N ASP A 39 7.55 -2.63 6.97
CA ASP A 39 8.36 -2.79 8.18
C ASP A 39 8.02 -4.08 8.95
N GLU A 40 6.73 -4.45 8.98
CA GLU A 40 6.29 -5.71 9.54
C GLU A 40 6.80 -6.92 8.76
N ALA A 41 6.74 -6.88 7.44
CA ALA A 41 7.25 -7.93 6.58
C ALA A 41 8.77 -8.09 6.73
N ASP A 42 9.53 -6.99 6.78
CA ASP A 42 10.98 -7.00 6.95
C ASP A 42 11.37 -7.60 8.31
N ARG A 43 10.71 -7.16 9.39
CA ARG A 43 10.93 -7.74 10.73
C ARG A 43 10.62 -9.24 10.78
N ILE A 44 9.56 -9.70 10.11
CA ILE A 44 9.25 -11.13 10.02
C ILE A 44 10.37 -11.84 9.26
N ALA A 45 10.79 -11.32 8.10
CA ALA A 45 11.87 -11.89 7.33
C ALA A 45 13.19 -12.00 8.13
N GLU A 46 13.50 -11.02 8.98
CA GLU A 46 14.69 -11.04 9.83
C GLU A 46 14.58 -12.00 11.03
N THR A 47 13.39 -12.12 11.63
CA THR A 47 13.23 -12.82 12.92
C THR A 47 12.71 -14.25 12.81
N THR A 48 12.15 -14.64 11.66
CA THR A 48 11.72 -16.03 11.40
C THR A 48 12.51 -16.68 10.27
N GLU A 49 12.68 -18.00 10.36
CA GLU A 49 13.23 -18.84 9.29
C GLU A 49 12.16 -19.36 8.33
N GLU A 50 10.87 -19.24 8.67
CA GLU A 50 9.78 -19.76 7.85
C GLU A 50 9.67 -18.98 6.53
N ARG A 51 9.63 -19.71 5.41
CA ARG A 51 9.43 -19.18 4.06
C ARG A 51 8.43 -20.05 3.31
N LEU A 52 7.42 -19.41 2.73
CA LEU A 52 6.38 -20.11 1.98
C LEU A 52 6.73 -20.09 0.49
N SER A 53 6.65 -21.26 -0.14
CA SER A 53 6.74 -21.35 -1.59
C SER A 53 5.43 -20.87 -2.24
N HIS A 54 5.47 -20.67 -3.56
CA HIS A 54 4.26 -20.40 -4.34
C HIS A 54 3.19 -21.49 -4.11
N ASP A 55 3.59 -22.77 -4.08
CA ASP A 55 2.65 -23.87 -3.87
C ASP A 55 2.02 -23.84 -2.48
N ASP A 56 2.78 -23.49 -1.44
CA ASP A 56 2.26 -23.39 -0.07
C ASP A 56 1.22 -22.29 0.06
N VAL A 57 1.52 -21.10 -0.49
CA VAL A 57 0.60 -19.95 -0.48
C VAL A 57 -0.70 -20.30 -1.20
N PHE A 58 -0.61 -20.82 -2.43
CA PHE A 58 -1.81 -21.07 -3.24
C PHE A 58 -2.58 -22.32 -2.80
N ARG A 59 -1.93 -23.32 -2.19
CA ARG A 59 -2.61 -24.44 -1.55
C ARG A 59 -3.48 -23.94 -0.39
N ASN A 60 -2.93 -23.09 0.47
CA ASN A 60 -3.66 -22.54 1.61
C ASN A 60 -4.82 -21.63 1.19
N VAL A 61 -4.64 -20.79 0.18
CA VAL A 61 -5.73 -19.95 -0.36
C VAL A 61 -6.87 -20.82 -0.90
N ARG A 62 -6.54 -21.87 -1.65
CA ARG A 62 -7.56 -22.76 -2.23
C ARG A 62 -8.31 -23.56 -1.18
N SER A 63 -7.67 -24.02 -0.10
CA SER A 63 -8.35 -24.78 0.96
C SER A 63 -9.42 -23.93 1.65
N VAL A 64 -9.13 -22.66 1.94
CA VAL A 64 -10.10 -21.73 2.54
C VAL A 64 -11.32 -21.49 1.63
N ILE A 65 -11.15 -21.56 0.31
CA ILE A 65 -12.23 -21.37 -0.67
C ILE A 65 -13.06 -22.64 -0.87
N HIS A 66 -12.43 -23.82 -0.88
CA HIS A 66 -13.09 -25.09 -1.21
C HIS A 66 -13.66 -25.84 0.00
N ASP A 67 -13.33 -25.45 1.23
CA ASP A 67 -13.93 -26.01 2.45
C ASP A 67 -15.31 -25.39 2.79
N LYS A 68 -16.12 -25.08 1.75
CA LYS A 68 -17.54 -24.69 1.86
C LYS A 68 -18.42 -25.51 0.93
#